data_AF-A0A5E4S4S4-F1
#
_entry.id   AF-A0A5E4S4S4-F1
#
_cell.length_a   1.000
_cell.length_b   1.000
_cell.length_c   1.000
_cell.angle_alpha   90.00
_cell.angle_beta   90.00
_cell.angle_gamma   90.00
#
_symmetry.space_group_name_H-M   'P 1'
#
loop_
_entity.id
_entity.type
_entity.pdbx_description
1 polymer ?
#
loop_
_entity_poly.entity_id
_entity_poly.type
_entity_poly.pdbx_seq_one_letter_code
_entity_poly.pdbx_strand_id
1 'polypeptide(L)'
;MNSLTWADIFIDAALLDFATLLEQWPGLVTGQVRPIGASVFGNLFLERRSGEVEKIDVLEGGLHRVANSFSEFAGLMNSQQWQEQNLLTVGIALLKEKGVTRGVGQFYGFAPHPALVGSIEWSTVMPLDAVVWNSICAQVLSAPNAIKD
;
A
#
# COMPACT_ATOMS: atom_id res chain seq x y z
N MET A 1 5.62 24.37 4.44
CA MET A 1 5.17 23.03 3.99
C MET A 1 6.34 22.38 3.28
N ASN A 2 6.95 21.36 3.88
CA ASN A 2 8.00 20.60 3.19
C ASN A 2 7.34 19.81 2.05
N SER A 3 7.77 20.06 0.82
CA SER A 3 7.31 19.31 -0.34
C SER A 3 7.70 17.85 -0.19
N LEU A 4 6.75 16.93 -0.40
CA LEU A 4 7.01 15.50 -0.45
C LEU A 4 7.72 15.15 -1.76
N THR A 5 8.67 14.24 -1.67
CA THR A 5 9.37 13.64 -2.80
C THR A 5 8.75 12.28 -3.16
N TRP A 6 9.10 11.74 -4.33
CA TRP A 6 8.65 10.40 -4.71
C TRP A 6 9.00 9.32 -3.68
N ALA A 7 10.21 9.39 -3.10
CA ALA A 7 10.63 8.45 -2.07
C ALA A 7 9.82 8.58 -0.77
N ASP A 8 9.20 9.73 -0.51
CA ASP A 8 8.31 9.89 0.65
C ASP A 8 6.97 9.16 0.46
N ILE A 9 6.53 8.92 -0.78
CA ILE A 9 5.15 8.47 -1.09
C ILE A 9 5.06 7.11 -1.78
N PHE A 10 6.14 6.67 -2.44
CA PHE A 10 6.18 5.43 -3.19
C PHE A 10 7.54 4.73 -3.06
N ILE A 11 7.54 3.40 -3.05
CA ILE A 11 8.74 2.56 -3.02
C ILE A 11 8.76 1.74 -4.31
N ASP A 12 9.86 1.84 -5.05
CA ASP A 12 10.08 1.07 -6.27
C ASP A 12 10.17 -0.43 -5.96
N ALA A 13 9.61 -1.27 -6.83
CA ALA A 13 9.65 -2.72 -6.65
C ALA A 13 11.07 -3.29 -6.54
N ALA A 14 12.08 -2.67 -7.15
CA ALA A 14 13.47 -3.10 -7.07
C ALA A 14 14.06 -3.00 -5.64
N LEU A 15 13.40 -2.27 -4.74
CA LEU A 15 13.79 -2.12 -3.33
C LEU A 15 13.01 -3.03 -2.38
N LEU A 16 12.16 -3.90 -2.91
CA LEU A 16 11.25 -4.75 -2.14
C LEU A 16 11.42 -6.22 -2.52
N ASP A 17 11.28 -7.11 -1.54
CA ASP A 17 11.08 -8.53 -1.81
C ASP A 17 9.63 -8.78 -2.22
N PHE A 18 9.32 -8.45 -3.49
CA PHE A 18 7.96 -8.50 -4.00
C PHE A 18 7.39 -9.92 -4.04
N ALA A 19 8.25 -10.93 -4.17
CA ALA A 19 7.82 -12.33 -4.13
C ALA A 19 7.24 -12.67 -2.75
N THR A 20 8.00 -12.41 -1.68
CA THR A 20 7.55 -12.68 -0.31
C THR A 20 6.38 -11.79 0.11
N LEU A 21 6.29 -10.56 -0.40
CA LEU A 21 5.12 -9.70 -0.20
C LEU A 21 3.85 -10.31 -0.80
N LEU A 22 3.92 -10.84 -2.03
CA LEU A 22 2.77 -11.48 -2.68
C LEU A 22 2.37 -12.81 -2.01
N GLU A 23 3.32 -13.55 -1.44
CA GLU A 23 3.03 -14.76 -0.66
C GLU A 23 2.13 -14.50 0.54
N GLN A 24 2.10 -13.27 1.07
CA GLN A 24 1.18 -12.91 2.16
C GLN A 24 -0.29 -12.85 1.71
N TRP A 25 -0.56 -12.74 0.40
CA TRP A 25 -1.90 -12.59 -0.18
C TRP A 25 -2.29 -13.79 -1.07
N PRO A 26 -2.37 -15.01 -0.51
CA PRO A 26 -2.52 -16.22 -1.29
C PRO A 26 -3.82 -16.22 -2.12
N GLY A 27 -3.69 -16.52 -3.41
CA GLY A 27 -4.82 -16.64 -4.34
C GLY A 27 -5.42 -15.32 -4.81
N LEU A 28 -4.99 -14.18 -4.26
CA LEU A 28 -5.53 -12.88 -4.63
C LEU A 28 -5.04 -12.45 -6.02
N VAL A 29 -3.76 -12.65 -6.30
CA VAL A 29 -3.15 -12.40 -7.61
C VAL A 29 -2.96 -13.72 -8.34
N THR A 30 -3.53 -13.81 -9.54
CA THR A 30 -3.41 -14.97 -10.41
C THR A 30 -2.79 -14.58 -11.75
N GLY A 31 -2.08 -15.53 -12.37
CA GLY A 31 -1.37 -15.32 -13.63
C GLY A 31 -0.05 -14.57 -13.46
N GLN A 32 0.54 -14.18 -14.60
CA GLN A 32 1.79 -13.43 -14.62
C GLN A 32 1.53 -11.94 -14.44
N VAL A 33 2.28 -11.33 -13.51
CA VAL A 33 2.28 -9.89 -13.25
C VAL A 33 3.70 -9.36 -13.20
N ARG A 34 3.87 -8.08 -13.53
CA ARG A 34 5.10 -7.33 -13.34
C ARG A 34 4.93 -6.40 -12.13
N PRO A 35 5.75 -6.53 -11.08
CA PRO A 35 5.76 -5.56 -9.99
C PRO A 35 6.07 -4.14 -10.47
N ILE A 36 5.31 -3.17 -9.95
CA ILE A 36 5.59 -1.74 -10.15
C ILE A 36 6.25 -1.17 -8.89
N GLY A 37 5.67 -1.46 -7.73
CA GLY A 37 6.16 -0.96 -6.44
C GLY A 37 5.04 -0.94 -5.42
N ALA A 38 5.21 -0.13 -4.38
CA ALA A 38 4.22 0.00 -3.33
C ALA A 38 4.03 1.44 -2.87
N SER A 39 2.84 1.79 -2.39
CA SER A 39 2.71 2.97 -1.53
C SER A 39 3.56 2.76 -0.27
N VAL A 40 3.96 3.85 0.39
CA VAL A 40 4.69 3.72 1.66
C VAL A 40 3.85 3.12 2.81
N PHE A 41 2.54 2.94 2.61
CA PHE A 41 1.66 2.20 3.52
C PHE A 41 1.51 0.72 3.14
N GLY A 42 2.16 0.25 2.07
CA GLY A 42 2.21 -1.15 1.69
C GLY A 42 1.21 -1.60 0.62
N ASN A 43 0.40 -0.70 0.04
CA ASN A 43 -0.44 -1.06 -1.12
C ASN A 43 0.46 -1.48 -2.28
N LEU A 44 0.31 -2.72 -2.77
CA LEU A 44 1.19 -3.30 -3.79
C LEU A 44 0.62 -3.07 -5.18
N PHE A 45 1.36 -2.41 -6.08
CA PHE A 45 0.94 -2.12 -7.45
C PHE A 45 1.60 -3.07 -8.45
N LEU A 46 0.78 -3.60 -9.35
CA LEU A 46 1.12 -4.68 -10.27
C LEU A 46 0.60 -4.35 -11.67
N GLU A 47 1.38 -4.65 -12.71
CA GLU A 47 0.93 -4.61 -14.10
C GLU A 47 0.66 -6.03 -14.60
N ARG A 48 -0.51 -6.27 -15.18
CA ARG A 48 -0.83 -7.52 -15.88
C ARG A 48 -0.19 -7.55 -17.27
N ARG A 49 -0.05 -8.75 -17.85
CA ARG A 49 0.37 -8.90 -19.26
C ARG A 49 -0.54 -8.17 -20.26
N SER A 50 -1.81 -7.95 -19.91
CA SER A 50 -2.76 -7.14 -20.70
C SER A 50 -2.43 -5.63 -20.68
N GLY A 51 -1.54 -5.18 -19.80
CA GLY A 51 -1.20 -3.78 -19.56
C GLY A 51 -1.99 -3.14 -18.42
N GLU A 52 -3.06 -3.77 -17.95
CA GLU A 52 -3.88 -3.28 -16.84
C GLU A 52 -3.08 -3.21 -15.55
N VAL A 53 -3.28 -2.14 -14.77
CA VAL A 53 -2.63 -1.97 -13.47
C VAL A 53 -3.64 -2.22 -12.37
N GLU A 54 -3.25 -3.04 -11.41
CA GLU A 54 -4.02 -3.39 -10.22
C GLU A 54 -3.24 -3.04 -8.95
N LYS A 55 -3.96 -2.87 -7.85
CA LYS A 55 -3.40 -2.76 -6.50
C LYS A 55 -3.97 -3.84 -5.59
N ILE A 56 -3.12 -4.40 -4.74
CA ILE A 56 -3.57 -5.03 -3.50
C ILE A 56 -3.74 -3.90 -2.48
N ASP A 57 -4.95 -3.75 -1.96
CA ASP A 57 -5.24 -2.74 -0.94
C ASP A 57 -5.03 -3.34 0.45
N VAL A 58 -4.04 -2.83 1.19
CA VAL A 58 -3.70 -3.38 2.50
C VAL A 58 -4.54 -2.80 3.62
N LEU A 59 -5.34 -1.76 3.38
CA LEU A 59 -6.22 -1.16 4.39
C LEU A 59 -7.66 -1.66 4.28
N GLU A 60 -8.14 -1.85 3.05
CA GLU A 60 -9.51 -2.32 2.77
C GLU A 60 -9.57 -3.79 2.32
N GLY A 61 -8.45 -4.35 1.89
CA GLY A 61 -8.36 -5.69 1.35
C GLY A 61 -8.75 -5.77 -0.12
N GLY A 62 -8.37 -6.88 -0.74
CA GLY A 62 -8.75 -7.20 -2.12
C GLY A 62 -7.82 -6.65 -3.19
N LEU A 63 -8.10 -7.06 -4.42
CA LEU A 63 -7.38 -6.67 -5.63
C LEU A 63 -8.26 -5.75 -6.47
N HIS A 64 -7.78 -4.54 -6.72
CA HIS A 64 -8.55 -3.49 -7.38
C HIS A 64 -7.84 -3.03 -8.63
N ARG A 65 -8.58 -2.96 -9.74
CA ARG A 65 -8.07 -2.30 -10.95
C ARG A 65 -7.92 -0.81 -10.70
N VAL A 66 -6.74 -0.28 -11.02
CA VAL A 66 -6.38 1.14 -10.86
C VAL A 66 -6.37 1.86 -12.20
N ALA A 67 -5.86 1.20 -13.25
CA ALA A 67 -5.75 1.79 -14.58
C ALA A 67 -5.86 0.72 -15.68
N ASN A 68 -6.22 1.13 -16.89
CA ASN A 68 -6.30 0.27 -18.07
C ASN A 68 -4.94 0.05 -18.74
N SER A 69 -3.94 0.88 -18.43
CA SER A 69 -2.59 0.78 -18.95
C SER A 69 -1.56 1.35 -17.96
N PHE A 70 -0.30 0.96 -18.09
CA PHE A 70 0.79 1.60 -17.35
C PHE A 70 0.91 3.12 -17.65
N SER A 71 0.65 3.55 -18.88
CA SER A 71 0.68 4.97 -19.23
C SER A 71 -0.39 5.78 -18.51
N GLU A 72 -1.60 5.22 -18.39
CA GLU A 72 -2.68 5.84 -17.62
C GLU A 72 -2.33 5.87 -16.13
N PHE A 73 -1.78 4.78 -15.59
CA PHE A 73 -1.30 4.74 -14.21
C PHE A 73 -0.22 5.79 -13.94
N ALA A 74 0.74 5.97 -14.84
CA ALA A 74 1.76 7.02 -14.74
C ALA A 74 1.13 8.43 -14.73
N GLY A 75 0.09 8.65 -15.53
CA GLY A 75 -0.69 9.90 -15.49
C GLY A 75 -1.39 10.12 -14.14
N LEU A 76 -2.05 9.10 -13.61
CA LEU A 76 -2.71 9.13 -12.30
C LEU A 76 -1.71 9.42 -11.17
N MET A 77 -0.55 8.76 -11.19
CA MET A 77 0.51 8.96 -10.20
C MET A 77 0.98 10.41 -10.16
N ASN A 78 0.90 11.18 -11.25
CA ASN A 78 1.26 12.61 -11.28
C ASN A 78 0.11 13.56 -10.90
N SER A 79 -1.10 13.05 -10.64
CA SER A 79 -2.23 13.85 -10.16
C SER A 79 -2.19 14.00 -8.64
N GLN A 80 -2.15 15.24 -8.15
CA GLN A 80 -2.19 15.53 -6.72
C GLN A 80 -3.42 14.90 -6.04
N GLN A 81 -4.60 15.08 -6.63
CA GLN A 81 -5.84 14.52 -6.08
C GLN A 81 -5.76 12.99 -5.97
N TRP A 82 -5.20 12.34 -6.98
CA TRP A 82 -5.06 10.89 -6.98
C TRP A 82 -4.06 10.43 -5.91
N GLN A 83 -2.92 11.12 -5.78
CA GLN A 83 -1.93 10.84 -4.75
C GLN A 83 -2.52 11.00 -3.33
N GLU A 84 -3.29 12.06 -3.08
CA GLU A 84 -3.93 12.28 -1.78
C GLU A 84 -4.88 11.14 -1.41
N GLN A 85 -5.66 10.65 -2.36
CA GLN A 85 -6.64 9.59 -2.14
C GLN A 85 -6.02 8.19 -2.08
N ASN A 86 -5.01 7.90 -2.90
CA ASN A 86 -4.50 6.53 -3.08
C ASN A 86 -3.15 6.27 -2.40
N LEU A 87 -2.37 7.32 -2.13
CA LEU A 87 -1.07 7.25 -1.46
C LEU A 87 -1.09 7.95 -0.08
N LEU A 88 -2.21 8.57 0.30
CA LEU A 88 -2.42 9.24 1.59
C LEU A 88 -1.38 10.33 1.89
N THR A 89 -1.02 11.11 0.87
CA THR A 89 0.09 12.10 0.95
C THR A 89 -0.11 13.17 2.02
N VAL A 90 -1.34 13.56 2.32
CA VAL A 90 -1.64 14.48 3.44
C VAL A 90 -1.16 13.89 4.78
N GLY A 91 -1.40 12.60 5.00
CA GLY A 91 -0.94 11.90 6.19
C GLY A 91 0.58 11.76 6.24
N ILE A 92 1.22 11.49 5.09
CA ILE A 92 2.69 11.43 4.99
C ILE A 92 3.32 12.77 5.37
N ALA A 93 2.74 13.89 4.91
CA ALA A 93 3.20 15.22 5.30
C ALA A 93 3.13 15.41 6.83
N LEU A 94 2.03 15.01 7.46
CA LEU A 94 1.88 15.07 8.92
C LEU A 94 2.91 14.19 9.66
N LEU A 95 3.16 12.97 9.18
CA LEU A 95 4.16 12.07 9.76
C LEU A 95 5.57 12.67 9.66
N LYS A 96 5.89 13.27 8.52
CA LYS A 96 7.18 13.95 8.28
C LYS A 96 7.36 15.16 9.21
N GLU A 97 6.32 15.96 9.41
CA GLU A 97 6.32 17.07 10.36
C GLU A 97 6.54 16.62 11.81
N LYS A 98 6.03 15.43 12.16
CA LYS A 98 6.23 14.79 13.47
C LYS A 98 7.57 14.05 13.61
N GLY A 99 8.40 14.03 12.56
CA GLY A 99 9.67 13.31 12.57
C GLY A 99 9.54 11.78 12.55
N VAL A 100 8.38 11.25 12.18
CA VAL A 100 8.19 9.81 11.99
C VAL A 100 8.83 9.43 10.66
N THR A 101 9.82 8.54 10.71
CA THR A 101 10.57 8.09 9.53
C THR A 101 10.55 6.58 9.43
N ARG A 102 10.58 6.07 8.19
CA ARG A 102 10.75 4.65 7.87
C ARG A 102 12.15 4.38 7.30
N GLY A 103 12.69 3.20 7.57
CA GLY A 103 13.90 2.69 6.96
C GLY A 103 13.69 2.08 5.57
N VAL A 104 14.77 1.53 5.02
CA VAL A 104 14.71 0.67 3.83
C VAL A 104 13.99 -0.62 4.16
N GLY A 105 13.15 -1.12 3.25
CA GLY A 105 12.36 -2.33 3.47
C GLY A 105 11.25 -2.17 4.51
N GLN A 106 10.92 -0.94 4.92
CA GLN A 106 9.85 -0.67 5.87
C GLN A 106 8.71 0.13 5.25
N PHE A 107 7.50 -0.16 5.71
CA PHE A 107 6.29 0.62 5.46
C PHE A 107 5.85 1.36 6.72
N TYR A 108 5.01 2.38 6.54
CA TYR A 108 4.19 2.91 7.62
C TYR A 108 3.02 1.96 7.83
N GLY A 109 3.02 1.27 8.97
CA GLY A 109 1.90 0.46 9.41
C GLY A 109 1.08 1.18 10.47
N PHE A 110 -0.21 0.86 10.51
CA PHE A 110 -1.12 1.27 11.58
C PHE A 110 -1.23 0.14 12.60
N ALA A 111 -0.89 0.41 13.86
CA ALA A 111 -0.93 -0.58 14.94
C ALA A 111 -1.81 -0.09 16.10
N PRO A 112 -3.09 -0.50 16.20
CA PRO A 112 -3.75 -1.56 15.43
C PRO A 112 -4.17 -1.15 14.00
N HIS A 113 -4.44 -2.15 13.16
CA HIS A 113 -4.90 -1.97 11.79
C HIS A 113 -6.29 -1.28 11.76
N PRO A 114 -6.59 -0.35 10.81
CA PRO A 114 -7.83 0.42 10.79
C PRO A 114 -9.10 -0.44 10.73
N ALA A 115 -9.05 -1.58 10.03
CA ALA A 115 -10.18 -2.53 9.98
C ALA A 115 -10.59 -3.09 11.36
N LEU A 116 -9.70 -3.07 12.36
CA LEU A 116 -9.99 -3.51 13.73
C LEU A 116 -10.64 -2.43 14.60
N VAL A 117 -10.43 -1.16 14.26
CA VAL A 117 -10.87 0.00 15.08
C VAL A 117 -11.88 0.90 14.37
N GLY A 118 -12.13 0.66 13.08
CA GLY A 118 -13.13 1.36 12.26
C GLY A 118 -12.68 2.70 11.67
N SER A 119 -11.44 3.13 11.92
CA SER A 119 -10.91 4.41 11.39
C SER A 119 -9.39 4.43 11.33
N ILE A 120 -8.85 5.35 10.53
CA ILE A 120 -7.42 5.68 10.53
C ILE A 120 -7.11 6.58 11.73
N GLU A 121 -6.16 6.18 12.56
CA GLU A 121 -5.61 6.97 13.65
C GLU A 121 -4.13 7.27 13.38
N TRP A 122 -3.81 8.50 12.97
CA TRP A 122 -2.44 8.87 12.57
C TRP A 122 -1.42 8.77 13.70
N SER A 123 -1.84 8.81 14.96
CA SER A 123 -0.94 8.65 16.11
C SER A 123 -0.46 7.22 16.34
N THR A 124 -1.08 6.21 15.70
CA THR A 124 -0.66 4.79 15.80
C THR A 124 0.27 4.36 14.67
N VAL A 125 0.62 5.28 13.76
CA VAL A 125 1.52 4.97 12.65
C VAL A 125 2.93 4.75 13.17
N MET A 126 3.53 3.64 12.76
CA MET A 126 4.92 3.32 13.05
C MET A 126 5.58 2.62 11.86
N PRO A 127 6.92 2.71 11.73
CA PRO A 127 7.63 1.92 10.74
C PRO A 127 7.57 0.44 11.11
N LEU A 128 7.16 -0.39 10.16
CA LEU A 128 7.15 -1.85 10.28
C LEU A 128 7.89 -2.45 9.09
N ASP A 129 8.50 -3.61 9.29
CA ASP A 129 9.03 -4.42 8.20
C ASP A 129 7.95 -4.67 7.14
N ALA A 130 8.33 -4.56 5.86
CA ALA A 130 7.39 -4.61 4.75
C ALA A 130 6.59 -5.92 4.68
N VAL A 131 7.27 -7.05 4.91
CA VAL A 131 6.65 -8.38 4.89
C VAL A 131 5.80 -8.58 6.12
N VAL A 132 6.30 -8.20 7.30
CA VAL A 132 5.53 -8.29 8.55
C VAL A 132 4.24 -7.47 8.46
N TRP A 133 4.31 -6.23 7.96
CA TRP A 133 3.14 -5.38 7.80
C TRP A 133 2.12 -5.99 6.84
N ASN A 134 2.56 -6.48 5.68
CA ASN A 134 1.68 -7.14 4.72
C ASN A 134 1.05 -8.42 5.31
N SER A 135 1.81 -9.19 6.10
CA SER A 135 1.30 -10.37 6.80
C SER A 135 0.19 -10.02 7.80
N ILE A 136 0.38 -8.95 8.59
CA ILE A 136 -0.65 -8.44 9.51
C ILE A 136 -1.90 -8.04 8.73
N CYS A 137 -1.75 -7.23 7.67
CA CYS A 137 -2.87 -6.75 6.86
C CYS A 137 -3.66 -7.92 6.26
N ALA A 138 -2.95 -8.87 5.64
CA ALA A 138 -3.56 -10.03 5.01
C ALA A 138 -4.33 -10.88 6.02
N GLN A 139 -3.79 -11.13 7.21
CA GLN A 139 -4.48 -11.90 8.26
C GLN A 139 -5.71 -11.16 8.80
N VAL A 140 -5.60 -9.85 9.03
CA VAL A 140 -6.72 -9.02 9.50
C VAL A 140 -7.86 -9.00 8.48
N LEU A 141 -7.55 -8.92 7.19
CA LEU A 141 -8.53 -8.75 6.11
C LEU A 141 -9.02 -10.08 5.51
N SER A 142 -8.27 -11.17 5.70
CA SER A 142 -8.68 -12.53 5.29
C SER A 142 -9.43 -13.29 6.38
N ALA A 143 -9.49 -12.75 7.60
CA ALA A 143 -10.31 -13.33 8.65
C ALA A 143 -11.76 -13.39 8.14
N PRO A 144 -12.40 -14.57 8.07
CA PRO A 144 -13.80 -14.67 7.71
C PRO A 144 -14.55 -13.75 8.67
N ASN A 145 -15.32 -12.80 8.13
CA ASN A 145 -16.21 -11.95 8.92
C ASN A 145 -16.81 -12.82 10.03
N ALA A 146 -16.44 -12.52 11.27
CA ALA A 146 -17.13 -13.06 12.42
C ALA A 146 -18.61 -12.81 12.13
N ILE A 147 -19.34 -13.93 12.16
CA ILE A 147 -20.79 -14.06 11.99
C ILE A 147 -21.44 -12.73 12.36
N LYS A 148 -21.93 -12.01 11.35
CA LYS A 148 -22.91 -10.96 11.58
C LYS A 148 -24.19 -11.69 11.93
N ASP A 149 -24.44 -11.82 13.23
CA ASP A 149 -25.76 -12.19 13.78
C ASP A 149 -26.85 -11.22 13.30
#